data_AF-A0A9Q9MJB6-F1
#
_entry.id   AF-A0A9Q9MJB6-F1
#
_cell.length_a   1.000
_cell.length_b   1.000
_cell.length_c   1.000
_cell.angle_alpha   90.00
_cell.angle_beta   90.00
_cell.angle_gamma   90.00
#
_symmetry.space_group_name_H-M   'P 1'
#
loop_
_entity.id
_entity.type
_entity.pdbx_description
1 polymer ?
#
loop_
_entity_poly.entity_id
_entity_poly.type
_entity_poly.pdbx_seq_one_letter_code
_entity_poly.pdbx_strand_id
1 'polypeptide(L)'
;MNAFERLCPAGPAWTVPWPDIHTEFDWIRRLDGVPQDAVHHAEGDVATHTRLACEALAALPAWRERPAEERVRLFAAVLLHDAAKPFCTAVEDDGRITAHGHSRRGDLIARQVLWEAGVPIAWREHVAALIRHHQVPFWALERPRGDLDRIVHRVSLLARNDDLGLLATADILGRVCADAGELLDNVALFLQYAEDDGCLDRPRRFPSEHARFTYFRNPTRTADYAAYDDTTVTVTVMSGLPGAGKDHWIAVNRPGVAVVGLDDWRDRLGVRPTDDQGPVIAAATDQAKTLLRAGTPFVWNATNLTRQLRARCIGLVADYGGRVELVSVEAPPEVVRRRNRARPRPVPDGVVRRMVGRWETPDPTEAHRVDWVLNV
;
A
#
# COMPACT_ATOMS: atom_id res chain seq x y z
N MET A 1 11.37 -11.25 18.00
CA MET A 1 10.08 -11.87 17.65
C MET A 1 8.98 -10.84 17.83
N ASN A 2 8.37 -10.40 16.74
CA ASN A 2 7.25 -9.46 16.82
C ASN A 2 5.97 -10.19 17.26
N ALA A 3 4.90 -9.45 17.59
CA ALA A 3 3.65 -10.03 18.07
C ALA A 3 3.01 -11.02 17.07
N PHE A 4 3.07 -10.71 15.77
CA PHE A 4 2.53 -11.57 14.72
C PHE A 4 3.23 -12.93 14.65
N GLU A 5 4.55 -12.96 14.82
CA GLU A 5 5.33 -14.19 14.84
C GLU A 5 4.99 -15.06 16.05
N ARG A 6 4.86 -14.45 17.24
CA ARG A 6 4.49 -15.15 18.48
C ARG A 6 3.09 -15.75 18.43
N LEU A 7 2.15 -15.04 17.80
CA LEU A 7 0.72 -15.40 17.77
C LEU A 7 0.34 -16.21 16.53
N CYS A 8 1.26 -16.42 15.58
CA CYS A 8 1.01 -17.22 14.39
C CYS A 8 0.82 -18.70 14.76
N PRO A 9 -0.24 -19.37 14.26
CA PRO A 9 -0.44 -20.80 14.48
C PRO A 9 0.77 -21.61 14.01
N ALA A 10 1.15 -22.61 14.80
CA ALA A 10 2.28 -23.49 14.51
C ALA A 10 1.90 -24.97 14.69
N GLY A 11 2.57 -25.84 13.93
CA GLY A 11 2.40 -27.28 14.04
C GLY A 11 2.89 -27.83 15.39
N PRO A 12 2.34 -28.96 15.86
CA PRO A 12 1.37 -29.81 15.16
C PRO A 12 -0.09 -29.37 15.34
N ALA A 13 -0.39 -28.49 16.31
CA ALA A 13 -1.77 -28.18 16.69
C ALA A 13 -2.47 -27.21 15.72
N TRP A 14 -1.73 -26.29 15.11
CA TRP A 14 -2.26 -25.26 14.19
C TRP A 14 -3.44 -24.46 14.76
N THR A 15 -3.52 -24.35 16.08
CA THR A 15 -4.58 -23.65 16.78
C THR A 15 -4.33 -22.15 16.74
N VAL A 16 -5.38 -21.37 16.42
CA VAL A 16 -5.35 -19.91 16.49
C VAL A 16 -5.52 -19.49 17.96
N PRO A 17 -4.53 -18.82 18.58
CA PRO A 17 -4.63 -18.36 19.96
C PRO A 17 -5.48 -17.08 20.05
N TRP A 18 -6.76 -17.18 19.69
CA TRP A 18 -7.66 -16.01 19.58
C TRP A 18 -7.75 -15.15 20.86
N PRO A 19 -7.83 -15.71 22.08
CA PRO A 19 -7.82 -14.89 23.30
C PRO A 19 -6.56 -14.02 23.46
N ASP A 20 -5.40 -14.56 23.07
CA ASP A 20 -4.13 -13.84 23.15
C ASP A 20 -4.04 -12.77 22.06
N ILE A 21 -4.51 -13.07 20.84
CA ILE A 21 -4.63 -12.11 19.73
C ILE A 21 -5.54 -10.95 20.11
N HIS A 22 -6.71 -11.25 20.67
CA HIS A 22 -7.68 -10.26 21.13
C HIS A 22 -7.09 -9.38 22.24
N THR A 23 -6.34 -9.95 23.17
CA THR A 23 -5.66 -9.20 24.25
C THR A 23 -4.51 -8.33 23.72
N GLU A 24 -3.73 -8.83 22.77
CA GLU A 24 -2.57 -8.14 22.22
C GLU A 24 -2.96 -6.90 21.39
N PHE A 25 -3.98 -7.03 20.54
CA PHE A 25 -4.24 -6.04 19.50
C PHE A 25 -5.50 -5.20 19.77
N ASP A 26 -5.30 -3.93 20.15
CA ASP A 26 -6.39 -2.95 20.34
C ASP A 26 -7.33 -2.81 19.15
N TRP A 27 -6.83 -3.02 17.92
CA TRP A 27 -7.62 -2.90 16.70
C TRP A 27 -8.47 -4.15 16.42
N ILE A 28 -8.07 -5.36 16.89
CA ILE A 28 -8.94 -6.55 16.93
C ILE A 28 -10.10 -6.29 17.90
N ARG A 29 -9.76 -5.69 19.06
CA ARG A 29 -10.61 -4.94 19.99
C ARG A 29 -11.89 -4.33 19.39
N ARG A 30 -11.65 -3.59 18.31
CA ARG A 30 -12.64 -2.69 17.71
C ARG A 30 -13.52 -3.38 16.68
N LEU A 31 -13.24 -4.64 16.35
CA LEU A 31 -14.05 -5.45 15.44
C LEU A 31 -15.26 -6.05 16.17
N ASP A 32 -15.20 -6.14 17.50
CA ASP A 32 -16.28 -6.70 18.33
C ASP A 32 -17.58 -5.93 18.12
N GLY A 33 -18.66 -6.65 17.83
CA GLY A 33 -19.99 -6.08 17.63
C GLY A 33 -20.15 -5.21 16.38
N VAL A 34 -19.15 -5.10 15.51
CA VAL A 34 -19.31 -4.44 14.20
C VAL A 34 -20.20 -5.34 13.34
N PRO A 35 -21.42 -4.89 12.99
CA PRO A 35 -22.38 -5.75 12.34
C PRO A 35 -21.98 -6.01 10.88
N GLN A 36 -22.44 -7.13 10.34
CA GLN A 36 -22.26 -7.53 8.94
C GLN A 36 -23.61 -7.94 8.32
N ASP A 37 -23.64 -8.00 7.00
CA ASP A 37 -24.83 -8.44 6.27
C ASP A 37 -25.14 -9.91 6.59
N ALA A 38 -26.32 -10.19 7.14
CA ALA A 38 -26.70 -11.52 7.61
C ALA A 38 -26.85 -12.58 6.50
N VAL A 39 -26.92 -12.18 5.23
CA VAL A 39 -26.97 -13.10 4.08
C VAL A 39 -25.57 -13.58 3.73
N HIS A 40 -24.60 -12.66 3.72
CA HIS A 40 -23.21 -12.96 3.35
C HIS A 40 -22.32 -13.33 4.55
N HIS A 41 -22.76 -12.99 5.77
CA HIS A 41 -22.04 -13.17 7.02
C HIS A 41 -22.97 -13.63 8.15
N ALA A 42 -23.56 -14.83 8.01
CA ALA A 42 -24.46 -15.38 9.03
C ALA A 42 -23.73 -15.74 10.35
N GLU A 43 -22.40 -15.73 10.38
CA GLU A 43 -21.58 -15.88 11.58
C GLU A 43 -21.69 -14.70 12.56
N GLY A 44 -22.20 -13.55 12.12
CA GLY A 44 -22.41 -12.37 12.94
C GLY A 44 -21.38 -11.27 12.68
N ASP A 45 -20.59 -10.91 13.68
CA ASP A 45 -19.76 -9.72 13.65
C ASP A 45 -18.38 -9.91 12.98
N VAL A 46 -17.72 -8.78 12.71
CA VAL A 46 -16.40 -8.76 12.04
C VAL A 46 -15.32 -9.48 12.85
N ALA A 47 -15.35 -9.41 14.19
CA ALA A 47 -14.39 -10.12 15.04
C ALA A 47 -14.51 -11.64 14.89
N THR A 48 -15.75 -12.15 14.94
CA THR A 48 -16.06 -13.56 14.75
C THR A 48 -15.61 -14.03 13.36
N HIS A 49 -15.94 -13.27 12.32
CA HIS A 49 -15.50 -13.56 10.96
C HIS A 49 -13.97 -13.59 10.83
N THR A 50 -13.27 -12.59 11.38
CA THR A 50 -11.80 -12.53 11.33
C THR A 50 -11.16 -13.74 12.02
N ARG A 51 -11.72 -14.20 13.15
CA ARG A 51 -11.29 -15.44 13.82
C ARG A 51 -11.47 -16.65 12.92
N LEU A 52 -12.67 -16.83 12.36
CA LEU A 52 -12.99 -17.97 11.50
C LEU A 52 -12.11 -17.99 10.24
N ALA A 53 -11.83 -16.84 9.63
CA ALA A 53 -10.90 -16.72 8.51
C ALA A 53 -9.46 -17.13 8.89
N CYS A 54 -9.01 -16.75 10.10
CA CYS A 54 -7.70 -17.19 10.62
C CYS A 54 -7.64 -18.70 10.85
N GLU A 55 -8.72 -19.28 11.40
CA GLU A 55 -8.83 -20.73 11.63
C GLU A 55 -8.88 -21.50 10.30
N ALA A 56 -9.61 -20.97 9.32
CA ALA A 56 -9.64 -21.49 7.95
C ALA A 56 -8.24 -21.47 7.33
N LEU A 57 -7.52 -20.33 7.39
CA LEU A 57 -6.13 -20.25 6.92
C LEU A 57 -5.25 -21.30 7.59
N ALA A 58 -5.34 -21.44 8.92
CA ALA A 58 -4.56 -22.39 9.68
C ALA A 58 -4.89 -23.85 9.34
N ALA A 59 -6.05 -24.13 8.75
CA ALA A 59 -6.45 -25.44 8.25
C ALA A 59 -5.92 -25.75 6.85
N LEU A 60 -5.58 -24.74 6.04
CA LEU A 60 -5.14 -24.92 4.65
C LEU A 60 -3.75 -25.60 4.57
N PRO A 61 -3.61 -26.77 3.90
CA PRO A 61 -2.31 -27.39 3.68
C PRO A 61 -1.32 -26.47 2.95
N ALA A 62 -1.81 -25.77 1.91
CA ALA A 62 -1.03 -24.83 1.11
C ALA A 62 -0.44 -23.67 1.93
N TRP A 63 -1.04 -23.30 3.07
CA TRP A 63 -0.44 -22.34 4.00
C TRP A 63 0.55 -23.01 4.96
N ARG A 64 0.22 -24.20 5.50
CA ARG A 64 1.09 -24.95 6.42
C ARG A 64 2.45 -25.31 5.80
N GLU A 65 2.46 -25.59 4.50
CA GLU A 65 3.66 -25.92 3.71
C GLU A 65 4.58 -24.72 3.44
N ARG A 66 4.10 -23.48 3.67
CA ARG A 66 4.91 -22.27 3.45
C ARG A 66 6.05 -22.16 4.45
N PRO A 67 7.16 -21.49 4.10
CA PRO A 67 8.18 -21.06 5.06
C PRO A 67 7.56 -20.27 6.23
N ALA A 68 8.17 -20.37 7.42
CA ALA A 68 7.63 -19.74 8.62
C ALA A 68 7.39 -18.23 8.48
N GLU A 69 8.32 -17.51 7.85
CA GLU A 69 8.19 -16.07 7.60
C GLU A 69 7.02 -15.72 6.67
N GLU A 70 6.77 -16.54 5.65
CA GLU A 70 5.62 -16.37 4.73
C GLU A 70 4.30 -16.69 5.45
N ARG A 71 4.28 -17.72 6.30
CA ARG A 71 3.11 -18.03 7.13
C ARG A 71 2.72 -16.87 8.02
N VAL A 72 3.70 -16.28 8.73
CA VAL A 72 3.48 -15.12 9.60
C VAL A 72 2.99 -13.92 8.79
N ARG A 73 3.53 -13.68 7.59
CA ARG A 73 3.09 -12.61 6.69
C ARG A 73 1.63 -12.76 6.26
N LEU A 74 1.27 -13.94 5.78
CA LEU A 74 -0.10 -14.25 5.34
C LEU A 74 -1.09 -14.22 6.51
N PHE A 75 -0.70 -14.75 7.66
CA PHE A 75 -1.52 -14.69 8.87
C PHE A 75 -1.79 -13.25 9.31
N ALA A 76 -0.77 -12.38 9.28
CA ALA A 76 -0.97 -10.95 9.53
C ALA A 76 -1.92 -10.30 8.51
N ALA A 77 -1.87 -10.70 7.23
CA ALA A 77 -2.79 -10.20 6.21
C ALA A 77 -4.24 -10.63 6.47
N VAL A 78 -4.49 -11.90 6.83
CA VAL A 78 -5.83 -12.39 7.20
C VAL A 78 -6.34 -11.68 8.45
N LEU A 79 -5.51 -11.51 9.48
CA LEU A 79 -5.89 -10.79 10.69
C LEU A 79 -6.31 -9.32 10.39
N LEU A 80 -5.65 -8.65 9.45
CA LEU A 80 -5.85 -7.23 9.15
C LEU A 80 -6.82 -6.93 8.00
N HIS A 81 -7.29 -7.93 7.24
CA HIS A 81 -8.01 -7.70 5.98
C HIS A 81 -9.26 -6.81 6.14
N ASP A 82 -9.93 -6.94 7.27
CA ASP A 82 -11.15 -6.21 7.64
C ASP A 82 -10.95 -5.17 8.75
N ALA A 83 -9.71 -4.82 9.10
CA ALA A 83 -9.39 -3.87 10.16
C ALA A 83 -10.03 -2.47 9.99
N ALA A 84 -10.50 -2.16 8.78
CA ALA A 84 -11.17 -0.91 8.45
C ALA A 84 -12.70 -0.93 8.56
N LYS A 85 -13.36 -2.10 8.65
CA LYS A 85 -14.82 -2.20 8.75
C LYS A 85 -15.41 -1.33 9.87
N PRO A 86 -14.84 -1.23 11.10
CA PRO A 86 -15.37 -0.37 12.16
C PRO A 86 -15.53 1.11 11.77
N PHE A 87 -14.83 1.58 10.73
CA PHE A 87 -14.88 2.96 10.28
C PHE A 87 -15.55 3.16 8.91
N CYS A 88 -16.01 2.08 8.30
CA CYS A 88 -16.61 2.05 6.95
C CYS A 88 -18.00 1.40 6.95
N THR A 89 -18.39 0.70 8.01
CA THR A 89 -19.69 0.05 8.12
C THR A 89 -20.82 1.08 8.18
N ALA A 90 -21.84 0.88 7.35
CA ALA A 90 -23.07 1.65 7.31
C ALA A 90 -24.28 0.72 7.16
N VAL A 91 -25.44 1.18 7.63
CA VAL A 91 -26.74 0.55 7.39
C VAL A 91 -27.40 1.34 6.27
N GLU A 92 -27.70 0.68 5.16
CA GLU A 92 -28.35 1.27 4.00
C GLU A 92 -29.88 1.40 4.22
N ASP A 93 -30.55 2.14 3.33
CA ASP A 93 -32.00 2.41 3.42
C ASP A 93 -32.85 1.14 3.35
N ASP A 94 -32.36 0.07 2.69
CA ASP A 94 -33.01 -1.24 2.58
C ASP A 94 -32.73 -2.15 3.79
N GLY A 95 -31.99 -1.65 4.79
CA GLY A 95 -31.59 -2.38 5.99
C GLY A 95 -30.36 -3.27 5.81
N ARG A 96 -29.75 -3.32 4.61
CA ARG A 96 -28.51 -4.06 4.39
C ARG A 96 -27.32 -3.35 5.03
N ILE A 97 -26.31 -4.13 5.40
CA ILE A 97 -25.09 -3.61 6.00
C ILE A 97 -23.97 -3.66 4.97
N THR A 98 -23.36 -2.51 4.70
CA THR A 98 -22.23 -2.40 3.78
C THR A 98 -21.00 -1.87 4.51
N ALA A 99 -19.82 -2.11 3.95
CA ALA A 99 -18.57 -1.52 4.43
C ALA A 99 -17.79 -0.92 3.26
N HIS A 100 -18.42 -0.02 2.50
CA HIS A 100 -17.82 0.52 1.28
C HIS A 100 -16.46 1.22 1.55
N GLY A 101 -15.46 0.87 0.74
CA GLY A 101 -14.11 1.43 0.82
C GLY A 101 -13.22 0.87 1.93
N HIS A 102 -13.67 -0.14 2.70
CA HIS A 102 -12.86 -0.71 3.79
C HIS A 102 -11.52 -1.25 3.28
N SER A 103 -11.43 -1.87 2.10
CA SER A 103 -10.14 -2.38 1.59
C SER A 103 -9.11 -1.27 1.33
N ARG A 104 -9.57 -0.09 0.86
CA ARG A 104 -8.73 1.11 0.67
C ARG A 104 -8.35 1.81 1.98
N ARG A 105 -9.16 1.66 3.03
CA ARG A 105 -8.81 2.19 4.35
C ARG A 105 -7.97 1.18 5.14
N GLY A 106 -8.17 -0.10 4.88
CA GLY A 106 -7.53 -1.23 5.52
C GLY A 106 -6.04 -1.29 5.21
N ASP A 107 -5.64 -1.04 3.96
CA ASP A 107 -4.22 -1.01 3.62
C ASP A 107 -3.45 0.14 4.30
N LEU A 108 -4.10 1.30 4.54
CA LEU A 108 -3.54 2.40 5.33
C LEU A 108 -3.40 2.04 6.82
N ILE A 109 -4.43 1.40 7.39
CA ILE A 109 -4.40 0.92 8.77
C ILE A 109 -3.30 -0.13 8.93
N ALA A 110 -3.22 -1.09 8.00
CA ALA A 110 -2.18 -2.11 7.99
C ALA A 110 -0.80 -1.48 7.92
N ARG A 111 -0.55 -0.52 7.02
CA ARG A 111 0.74 0.19 6.97
C ARG A 111 1.09 0.83 8.32
N GLN A 112 0.14 1.48 8.97
CA GLN A 112 0.39 2.09 10.27
C GLN A 112 0.72 1.04 11.34
N VAL A 113 -0.14 0.03 11.51
CA VAL A 113 0.03 -1.03 12.53
C VAL A 113 1.38 -1.74 12.36
N LEU A 114 1.70 -2.09 11.13
CA LEU A 114 2.90 -2.83 10.79
C LEU A 114 4.17 -1.96 10.92
N TRP A 115 4.11 -0.69 10.52
CA TRP A 115 5.20 0.26 10.76
C TRP A 115 5.45 0.49 12.25
N GLU A 116 4.40 0.60 13.05
CA GLU A 116 4.49 0.70 14.52
C GLU A 116 5.04 -0.58 15.17
N ALA A 117 4.79 -1.74 14.58
CA ALA A 117 5.36 -3.03 14.99
C ALA A 117 6.82 -3.24 14.53
N GLY A 118 7.42 -2.29 13.81
CA GLY A 118 8.82 -2.36 13.38
C GLY A 118 9.10 -3.42 12.31
N VAL A 119 8.10 -3.83 11.54
CA VAL A 119 8.28 -4.83 10.49
C VAL A 119 8.94 -4.23 9.23
N PRO A 120 9.70 -5.03 8.45
CA PRO A 120 10.38 -4.54 7.25
C PRO A 120 9.42 -3.96 6.21
N ILE A 121 9.90 -2.95 5.45
CA ILE A 121 9.10 -2.24 4.44
C ILE A 121 8.48 -3.20 3.43
N ALA A 122 9.28 -4.09 2.82
CA ALA A 122 8.78 -5.03 1.83
C ALA A 122 7.71 -5.99 2.38
N TRP A 123 7.87 -6.43 3.63
CA TRP A 123 6.87 -7.29 4.30
C TRP A 123 5.56 -6.51 4.55
N ARG A 124 5.66 -5.25 5.00
CA ARG A 124 4.50 -4.36 5.20
C ARG A 124 3.76 -4.08 3.90
N GLU A 125 4.47 -3.72 2.84
CA GLU A 125 3.86 -3.38 1.55
C GLU A 125 3.24 -4.58 0.87
N HIS A 126 3.81 -5.77 1.06
CA HIS A 126 3.18 -7.03 0.67
C HIS A 126 1.81 -7.18 1.35
N VAL A 127 1.74 -7.10 2.69
CA VAL A 127 0.46 -7.23 3.43
C VAL A 127 -0.54 -6.15 3.02
N ALA A 128 -0.09 -4.90 2.88
CA ALA A 128 -0.94 -3.80 2.47
C ALA A 128 -1.50 -3.99 1.06
N ALA A 129 -0.72 -4.53 0.12
CA ALA A 129 -1.19 -4.87 -1.22
C ALA A 129 -2.25 -5.97 -1.20
N LEU A 130 -2.07 -7.02 -0.38
CA LEU A 130 -3.08 -8.07 -0.21
C LEU A 130 -4.40 -7.50 0.33
N ILE A 131 -4.35 -6.73 1.41
CA ILE A 131 -5.54 -6.13 2.03
C ILE A 131 -6.25 -5.17 1.06
N ARG A 132 -5.49 -4.41 0.27
CA ARG A 132 -6.08 -3.49 -0.72
C ARG A 132 -6.92 -4.22 -1.76
N HIS A 133 -6.55 -5.46 -2.07
CA HIS A 133 -7.10 -6.22 -3.19
C HIS A 133 -7.81 -7.51 -2.76
N HIS A 134 -8.01 -7.77 -1.46
CA HIS A 134 -8.49 -9.06 -0.94
C HIS A 134 -9.84 -9.52 -1.51
N GLN A 135 -10.71 -8.58 -1.89
CA GLN A 135 -12.00 -8.90 -2.52
C GLN A 135 -11.94 -9.07 -4.04
N VAL A 136 -10.80 -8.77 -4.68
CA VAL A 136 -10.67 -8.86 -6.14
C VAL A 136 -10.91 -10.27 -6.66
N PRO A 137 -10.37 -11.34 -6.05
CA PRO A 137 -10.60 -12.71 -6.51
C PRO A 137 -12.08 -13.11 -6.54
N PHE A 138 -12.92 -12.59 -5.65
CA PHE A 138 -14.36 -12.91 -5.59
C PHE A 138 -15.11 -12.50 -6.85
N TRP A 139 -14.68 -11.41 -7.47
CA TRP A 139 -15.37 -10.74 -8.57
C TRP A 139 -14.49 -10.60 -9.81
N ALA A 140 -13.44 -11.43 -9.94
CA ALA A 140 -12.43 -11.26 -10.97
C ALA A 140 -13.03 -11.30 -12.39
N LEU A 141 -13.97 -12.22 -12.62
CA LEU A 141 -14.59 -12.45 -13.93
C LEU A 141 -15.63 -11.39 -14.33
N GLU A 142 -16.15 -10.65 -13.36
CA GLU A 142 -17.10 -9.55 -13.63
C GLU A 142 -16.39 -8.27 -14.05
N ARG A 143 -15.05 -8.21 -13.87
CA ARG A 143 -14.27 -7.02 -14.17
C ARG A 143 -13.92 -6.94 -15.65
N PRO A 144 -13.86 -5.73 -16.23
CA PRO A 144 -13.24 -5.54 -17.53
C PRO A 144 -11.81 -6.07 -17.53
N ARG A 145 -11.44 -6.84 -18.55
CA ARG A 145 -10.13 -7.52 -18.63
C ARG A 145 -8.95 -6.57 -18.40
N GLY A 146 -8.98 -5.39 -19.03
CA GLY A 146 -7.90 -4.40 -18.87
C GLY A 146 -7.75 -3.83 -17.46
N ASP A 147 -8.81 -3.82 -16.65
CA ASP A 147 -8.76 -3.42 -15.25
C ASP A 147 -8.20 -4.56 -14.37
N LEU A 148 -8.63 -5.80 -14.65
CA LEU A 148 -8.11 -6.98 -13.96
C LEU A 148 -6.60 -7.14 -14.21
N ASP A 149 -6.14 -7.01 -15.45
CA ASP A 149 -4.71 -7.03 -15.82
C ASP A 149 -3.91 -6.08 -14.94
N ARG A 150 -4.35 -4.82 -14.83
CA ARG A 150 -3.64 -3.79 -14.07
C ARG A 150 -3.58 -4.12 -12.59
N ILE A 151 -4.63 -4.73 -12.04
CA ILE A 151 -4.64 -5.15 -10.64
C ILE A 151 -3.70 -6.33 -10.44
N VAL A 152 -3.84 -7.40 -11.23
CA VAL A 152 -3.03 -8.62 -11.14
C VAL A 152 -1.54 -8.31 -11.31
N HIS A 153 -1.18 -7.50 -12.31
CA HIS A 153 0.18 -7.04 -12.52
C HIS A 153 0.68 -6.20 -11.33
N ARG A 154 -0.12 -5.27 -10.81
CA ARG A 154 0.28 -4.43 -9.66
C ARG A 154 0.48 -5.27 -8.39
N VAL A 155 -0.42 -6.22 -8.13
CA VAL A 155 -0.28 -7.16 -7.00
C VAL A 155 1.01 -7.95 -7.17
N SER A 156 1.31 -8.49 -8.36
CA SER A 156 2.56 -9.25 -8.60
C SER A 156 3.83 -8.44 -8.35
N LEU A 157 3.79 -7.11 -8.50
CA LEU A 157 4.94 -6.22 -8.26
C LEU A 157 5.17 -5.89 -6.78
N LEU A 158 4.18 -6.11 -5.92
CA LEU A 158 4.21 -5.76 -4.49
C LEU A 158 4.11 -6.98 -3.56
N ALA A 159 3.39 -8.00 -4.01
CA ALA A 159 3.07 -9.22 -3.32
C ALA A 159 3.06 -10.39 -4.31
N ARG A 160 2.28 -11.43 -4.05
CA ARG A 160 2.06 -12.55 -4.97
C ARG A 160 0.56 -12.77 -5.15
N ASN A 161 0.15 -13.19 -6.35
CA ASN A 161 -1.25 -13.44 -6.62
C ASN A 161 -1.73 -14.75 -5.97
N ASP A 162 -0.85 -15.73 -5.75
CA ASP A 162 -1.18 -16.92 -4.96
C ASP A 162 -1.38 -16.60 -3.46
N ASP A 163 -0.60 -15.68 -2.89
CA ASP A 163 -0.80 -15.16 -1.54
C ASP A 163 -2.17 -14.43 -1.43
N LEU A 164 -2.55 -13.69 -2.47
CA LEU A 164 -3.88 -13.05 -2.56
C LEU A 164 -5.01 -14.08 -2.67
N GLY A 165 -4.82 -15.14 -3.44
CA GLY A 165 -5.76 -16.25 -3.52
C GLY A 165 -5.92 -16.99 -2.20
N LEU A 166 -4.83 -17.28 -1.49
CA LEU A 166 -4.88 -17.91 -0.16
C LEU A 166 -5.64 -17.05 0.86
N LEU A 167 -5.40 -15.73 0.87
CA LEU A 167 -6.17 -14.79 1.68
C LEU A 167 -7.66 -14.85 1.33
N ALA A 168 -8.01 -14.77 0.04
CA ALA A 168 -9.39 -14.80 -0.43
C ALA A 168 -10.09 -16.14 -0.10
N THR A 169 -9.39 -17.27 -0.25
CA THR A 169 -9.88 -18.60 0.15
C THR A 169 -10.14 -18.66 1.65
N ALA A 170 -9.21 -18.19 2.48
CA ALA A 170 -9.37 -18.18 3.93
C ALA A 170 -10.54 -17.28 4.38
N ASP A 171 -10.69 -16.11 3.76
CA ASP A 171 -11.82 -15.21 3.99
C ASP A 171 -13.15 -15.91 3.66
N ILE A 172 -13.32 -16.50 2.47
CA ILE A 172 -14.56 -17.21 2.10
C ILE A 172 -14.86 -18.37 3.05
N LEU A 173 -13.86 -19.20 3.35
CA LEU A 173 -14.03 -20.35 4.25
C LEU A 173 -14.33 -19.93 5.70
N GLY A 174 -14.01 -18.68 6.06
CA GLY A 174 -14.37 -18.06 7.34
C GLY A 174 -15.79 -17.48 7.39
N ARG A 175 -16.57 -17.56 6.30
CA ARG A 175 -17.95 -17.07 6.22
C ARG A 175 -18.97 -18.19 6.37
N VAL A 176 -20.13 -17.86 6.93
CA VAL A 176 -21.32 -18.70 6.86
C VAL A 176 -22.27 -18.07 5.82
N CYS A 177 -22.19 -18.54 4.58
CA CYS A 177 -23.00 -18.06 3.46
C CYS A 177 -23.34 -19.18 2.45
N ALA A 178 -24.39 -18.98 1.65
CA ALA A 178 -24.87 -19.99 0.69
C ALA A 178 -24.04 -20.06 -0.61
N ASP A 179 -23.33 -18.99 -0.94
CA ASP A 179 -22.59 -18.77 -2.19
C ASP A 179 -21.09 -19.11 -2.08
N ALA A 180 -20.64 -19.68 -0.96
CA ALA A 180 -19.22 -19.98 -0.73
C ALA A 180 -18.57 -20.83 -1.84
N GLY A 181 -19.30 -21.79 -2.41
CA GLY A 181 -18.81 -22.64 -3.50
C GLY A 181 -18.50 -21.83 -4.77
N GLU A 182 -19.43 -20.96 -5.19
CA GLU A 182 -19.25 -20.08 -6.35
C GLU A 182 -18.07 -19.12 -6.16
N LEU A 183 -17.94 -18.54 -4.96
CA LEU A 183 -16.83 -17.64 -4.65
C LEU A 183 -15.47 -18.37 -4.70
N LEU A 184 -15.40 -19.63 -4.25
CA LEU A 184 -14.18 -20.44 -4.35
C LEU A 184 -13.83 -20.77 -5.80
N ASP A 185 -14.82 -21.06 -6.64
CA ASP A 185 -14.60 -21.24 -8.09
C ASP A 185 -14.05 -19.95 -8.73
N ASN A 186 -14.56 -18.77 -8.34
CA ASN A 186 -14.04 -17.49 -8.81
C ASN A 186 -12.58 -17.26 -8.37
N VAL A 187 -12.22 -17.64 -7.14
CA VAL A 187 -10.82 -17.60 -6.68
C VAL A 187 -9.93 -18.53 -7.51
N ALA A 188 -10.39 -19.74 -7.82
CA ALA A 188 -9.64 -20.68 -8.65
C ALA A 188 -9.41 -20.12 -10.07
N LEU A 189 -10.44 -19.48 -10.65
CA LEU A 189 -10.35 -18.84 -11.97
C LEU A 189 -9.41 -17.63 -11.94
N PHE A 190 -9.41 -16.85 -10.87
CA PHE A 190 -8.42 -15.78 -10.66
C PHE A 190 -6.97 -16.31 -10.61
N LEU A 191 -6.75 -17.43 -9.90
CA LEU A 191 -5.43 -18.05 -9.81
C LEU A 191 -4.95 -18.57 -11.17
N GLN A 192 -5.83 -19.23 -11.92
CA GLN A 192 -5.52 -19.67 -13.29
C GLN A 192 -5.20 -18.47 -14.20
N TYR A 193 -5.95 -17.38 -14.07
CA TYR A 193 -5.69 -16.15 -14.82
C TYR A 193 -4.28 -15.59 -14.56
N ALA A 194 -3.87 -15.51 -13.29
CA ALA A 194 -2.55 -15.02 -12.92
C ALA A 194 -1.42 -15.98 -13.36
N GLU A 195 -1.68 -17.29 -13.38
CA GLU A 195 -0.75 -18.30 -13.91
C GLU A 195 -0.57 -18.13 -15.43
N ASP A 196 -1.67 -17.95 -16.18
CA ASP A 196 -1.64 -17.76 -17.63
C ASP A 196 -0.91 -16.48 -18.06
N ASP A 197 -0.97 -15.41 -17.25
CA ASP A 197 -0.17 -14.19 -17.47
C ASP A 197 1.29 -14.32 -16.95
N GLY A 198 1.63 -15.42 -16.28
CA GLY A 198 2.98 -15.69 -15.78
C GLY A 198 3.37 -14.84 -14.57
N CYS A 199 2.39 -14.43 -13.77
CA CYS A 199 2.59 -13.57 -12.59
C CYS A 199 1.87 -14.08 -11.33
N LEU A 200 1.63 -15.39 -11.24
CA LEU A 200 1.02 -16.02 -10.05
C LEU A 200 1.91 -15.89 -8.80
N ASP A 201 3.12 -16.45 -8.88
CA ASP A 201 4.08 -16.58 -7.78
C ASP A 201 5.27 -15.62 -7.90
N ARG A 202 5.32 -14.84 -8.97
CA ARG A 202 6.44 -13.96 -9.32
C ARG A 202 5.94 -12.65 -9.92
N PRO A 203 6.74 -11.57 -9.84
CA PRO A 203 6.38 -10.32 -10.48
C PRO A 203 6.25 -10.46 -11.99
N ARG A 204 5.24 -9.79 -12.56
CA ARG A 204 5.09 -9.63 -14.01
C ARG A 204 6.36 -9.00 -14.59
N ARG A 205 6.95 -9.66 -15.58
CA ARG A 205 8.11 -9.14 -16.31
C ARG A 205 7.65 -8.17 -17.39
N PHE A 206 8.11 -6.92 -17.32
CA PHE A 206 7.90 -5.94 -18.39
C PHE A 206 9.17 -5.84 -19.26
N PRO A 207 9.08 -5.44 -20.54
CA PRO A 207 10.25 -5.29 -21.41
C PRO A 207 11.33 -4.35 -20.85
N SER A 208 10.93 -3.32 -20.12
CA SER A 208 11.82 -2.37 -19.43
C SER A 208 11.08 -1.66 -18.30
N GLU A 209 11.83 -0.94 -17.45
CA GLU A 209 11.27 -0.02 -16.45
C GLU A 209 10.37 1.04 -17.09
N HIS A 210 10.79 1.57 -18.24
CA HIS A 210 10.02 2.54 -19.01
C HIS A 210 8.72 1.93 -19.55
N ALA A 211 8.77 0.71 -20.09
CA ALA A 211 7.58 0.01 -20.56
C ALA A 211 6.57 -0.22 -19.42
N ARG A 212 7.03 -0.63 -18.23
CA ARG A 212 6.19 -0.77 -17.03
C ARG A 212 5.51 0.54 -16.66
N PHE A 213 6.29 1.62 -16.55
CA PHE A 213 5.78 2.94 -16.21
C PHE A 213 4.72 3.42 -17.21
N THR A 214 5.00 3.30 -18.51
CA THR A 214 4.09 3.70 -19.58
C THR A 214 2.83 2.84 -19.62
N TYR A 215 2.94 1.52 -19.37
CA TYR A 215 1.80 0.62 -19.23
C TYR A 215 0.84 1.11 -18.14
N PHE A 216 1.32 1.39 -16.93
CA PHE A 216 0.47 1.82 -15.82
C PHE A 216 -0.11 3.24 -15.98
N ARG A 217 0.52 4.10 -16.80
CA ARG A 217 0.01 5.44 -17.09
C ARG A 217 -0.99 5.50 -18.23
N ASN A 218 -0.92 4.58 -19.19
CA ASN A 218 -1.77 4.61 -20.38
C ASN A 218 -2.70 3.39 -20.42
N PRO A 219 -4.03 3.58 -20.25
CA PRO A 219 -5.01 2.49 -20.21
C PRO A 219 -5.02 1.62 -21.47
N THR A 220 -4.62 2.15 -22.62
CA THR A 220 -4.66 1.45 -23.92
C THR A 220 -3.40 0.64 -24.24
N ARG A 221 -2.35 0.74 -23.42
CA ARG A 221 -1.10 -0.01 -23.62
C ARG A 221 -1.24 -1.43 -23.10
N THR A 222 -0.70 -2.40 -23.85
CA THR A 222 -0.53 -3.78 -23.41
C THR A 222 0.76 -3.94 -22.60
N ALA A 223 0.81 -4.96 -21.74
CA ALA A 223 1.95 -5.18 -20.83
C ALA A 223 3.25 -5.56 -21.57
N ASP A 224 3.14 -6.26 -22.71
CA ASP A 224 4.29 -6.70 -23.50
C ASP A 224 4.81 -5.66 -24.51
N TYR A 225 4.17 -4.49 -24.58
CA TYR A 225 4.63 -3.43 -25.47
C TYR A 225 6.00 -2.91 -25.02
N ALA A 226 7.03 -3.16 -25.83
CA ALA A 226 8.37 -2.64 -25.64
C ALA A 226 8.42 -1.14 -26.00
N ALA A 227 8.02 -0.29 -25.06
CA ALA A 227 8.10 1.15 -25.22
C ALA A 227 9.56 1.60 -25.38
N TYR A 228 9.81 2.36 -26.45
CA TYR A 228 11.09 3.03 -26.66
C TYR A 228 11.29 4.10 -25.57
N ASP A 229 12.42 4.04 -24.88
CA ASP A 229 12.74 5.00 -23.81
C ASP A 229 13.39 6.25 -24.45
N ASP A 230 12.58 7.29 -24.64
CA ASP A 230 12.97 8.60 -25.15
C ASP A 230 13.20 9.62 -24.03
N THR A 231 13.38 9.17 -22.79
CA THR A 231 13.54 10.10 -21.66
C THR A 231 14.85 10.87 -21.74
N THR A 232 14.80 12.17 -21.43
CA THR A 232 15.93 13.11 -21.65
C THR A 232 16.58 13.60 -20.36
N VAL A 233 15.85 13.58 -19.25
CA VAL A 233 16.30 14.07 -17.95
C VAL A 233 15.78 13.16 -16.85
N THR A 234 16.60 12.88 -15.84
CA THR A 234 16.17 12.13 -14.65
C THR A 234 15.83 13.08 -13.52
N VAL A 235 14.63 12.92 -12.94
CA VAL A 235 14.15 13.67 -11.78
C VAL A 235 13.95 12.71 -10.61
N THR A 236 14.57 13.02 -9.48
CA THR A 236 14.34 12.29 -8.23
C THR A 236 13.17 12.91 -7.48
N VAL A 237 12.09 12.18 -7.26
CA VAL A 237 10.96 12.59 -6.43
C VAL A 237 11.12 11.97 -5.05
N MET A 238 11.14 12.81 -4.01
CA MET A 238 11.22 12.31 -2.64
C MET A 238 9.82 12.07 -2.07
N SER A 239 9.67 11.05 -1.25
CA SER A 239 8.47 10.76 -0.44
C SER A 239 8.89 10.37 0.97
N GLY A 240 8.14 10.80 1.99
CA GLY A 240 8.41 10.43 3.37
C GLY A 240 7.89 11.42 4.38
N LEU A 241 7.62 10.93 5.59
CA LEU A 241 7.13 11.74 6.69
C LEU A 241 8.11 12.86 7.08
N PRO A 242 7.62 13.97 7.68
CA PRO A 242 8.49 14.93 8.34
C PRO A 242 9.36 14.24 9.40
N GLY A 243 10.67 14.46 9.38
CA GLY A 243 11.61 13.78 10.29
C GLY A 243 12.09 12.41 9.83
N ALA A 244 11.63 11.88 8.68
CA ALA A 244 12.17 10.64 8.11
C ALA A 244 13.61 10.79 7.58
N GLY A 245 14.06 12.02 7.32
CA GLY A 245 15.43 12.33 6.90
C GLY A 245 15.64 12.44 5.38
N LYS A 246 14.61 12.89 4.65
CA LYS A 246 14.71 13.20 3.21
C LYS A 246 15.87 14.15 2.90
N ASP A 247 15.99 15.26 3.62
CA ASP A 247 17.03 16.27 3.37
C ASP A 247 18.44 15.70 3.57
N HIS A 248 18.61 14.84 4.59
CA HIS A 248 19.86 14.12 4.81
C HIS A 248 20.17 13.17 3.65
N TRP A 249 19.17 12.39 3.20
CA TRP A 249 19.33 11.50 2.05
C TRP A 249 19.73 12.26 0.79
N ILE A 250 19.12 13.42 0.53
CA ILE A 250 19.44 14.28 -0.61
C ILE A 250 20.90 14.76 -0.52
N ALA A 251 21.31 15.28 0.64
CA ALA A 251 22.67 15.79 0.83
C ALA A 251 23.75 14.72 0.59
N VAL A 252 23.48 13.48 0.98
CA VAL A 252 24.41 12.34 0.83
C VAL A 252 24.40 11.78 -0.60
N ASN A 253 23.21 11.59 -1.20
CA ASN A 253 23.06 10.81 -2.43
C ASN A 253 22.94 11.66 -3.70
N ARG A 254 22.58 12.95 -3.55
CA ARG A 254 22.40 13.91 -4.65
C ARG A 254 23.15 15.24 -4.39
N PRO A 255 24.43 15.21 -3.98
CA PRO A 255 25.17 16.45 -3.70
C PRO A 255 25.28 17.32 -4.96
N GLY A 256 25.00 18.62 -4.81
CA GLY A 256 25.10 19.59 -5.91
C GLY A 256 23.97 19.56 -6.94
N VAL A 257 23.00 18.63 -6.81
CA VAL A 257 21.82 18.59 -7.67
C VAL A 257 20.81 19.66 -7.22
N ALA A 258 20.19 20.36 -8.18
CA ALA A 258 19.17 21.36 -7.87
C ALA A 258 18.01 20.73 -7.09
N VAL A 259 17.51 21.42 -6.05
CA VAL A 259 16.37 20.97 -5.25
C VAL A 259 15.20 21.93 -5.46
N VAL A 260 14.05 21.35 -5.79
CA VAL A 260 12.75 22.02 -5.83
C VAL A 260 11.99 21.59 -4.58
N GLY A 261 12.03 22.40 -3.53
CA GLY A 261 11.41 22.13 -2.23
C GLY A 261 10.29 23.11 -1.90
N LEU A 262 9.14 22.62 -1.41
CA LEU A 262 8.05 23.51 -0.99
C LEU A 262 8.42 24.33 0.25
N ASP A 263 9.24 23.79 1.15
CA ASP A 263 9.66 24.49 2.38
C ASP A 263 10.55 25.69 2.05
N ASP A 264 11.47 25.57 1.09
CA ASP A 264 12.32 26.67 0.63
C ASP A 264 11.48 27.81 0.03
N TRP A 265 10.44 27.47 -0.74
CA TRP A 265 9.53 28.47 -1.32
C TRP A 265 8.62 29.11 -0.27
N ARG A 266 8.20 28.38 0.77
CA ARG A 266 7.48 28.97 1.91
C ARG A 266 8.32 30.03 2.60
N ASP A 267 9.59 29.73 2.86
CA ASP A 267 10.51 30.66 3.51
C ASP A 267 10.79 31.88 2.63
N ARG A 268 11.03 31.68 1.33
CA ARG A 268 11.26 32.80 0.38
C ARG A 268 10.04 33.71 0.22
N LEU A 269 8.84 33.15 0.21
CA LEU A 269 7.58 33.90 0.03
C LEU A 269 6.98 34.38 1.35
N GLY A 270 7.55 34.01 2.50
CA GLY A 270 7.01 34.34 3.82
C GLY A 270 5.64 33.70 4.11
N VAL A 271 5.30 32.60 3.45
CA VAL A 271 3.99 31.92 3.57
C VAL A 271 4.04 30.89 4.69
N ARG A 272 3.16 31.00 5.69
CA ARG A 272 3.11 30.01 6.79
C ARG A 272 2.47 28.71 6.29
N PRO A 273 2.76 27.55 6.92
CA PRO A 273 2.16 26.27 6.53
C PRO A 273 0.62 26.22 6.62
N THR A 274 0.00 27.12 7.39
CA THR A 274 -1.45 27.23 7.57
C THR A 274 -2.12 28.17 6.58
N ASP A 275 -1.34 28.99 5.87
CA ASP A 275 -1.85 29.98 4.93
C ASP A 275 -2.11 29.32 3.56
N ASP A 276 -2.61 30.09 2.58
CA ASP A 276 -2.82 29.58 1.22
C ASP A 276 -1.51 29.06 0.61
N GLN A 277 -1.50 27.79 0.23
CA GLN A 277 -0.34 27.11 -0.32
C GLN A 277 -0.27 27.22 -1.85
N GLY A 278 -1.26 27.81 -2.51
CA GLY A 278 -1.32 27.98 -3.97
C GLY A 278 -0.06 28.64 -4.56
N PRO A 279 0.38 29.82 -4.07
CA PRO A 279 1.56 30.51 -4.58
C PRO A 279 2.87 29.70 -4.43
N VAL A 280 3.03 28.99 -3.30
CA VAL A 280 4.20 28.13 -3.05
C VAL A 280 4.26 26.98 -4.05
N ILE A 281 3.11 26.32 -4.28
CA ILE A 281 3.01 25.20 -5.23
C ILE A 281 3.27 25.70 -6.66
N ALA A 282 2.73 26.87 -7.04
CA ALA A 282 2.96 27.48 -8.34
C ALA A 282 4.45 27.77 -8.57
N ALA A 283 5.11 28.44 -7.61
CA ALA A 283 6.53 28.77 -7.72
C ALA A 283 7.43 27.52 -7.82
N ALA A 284 7.17 26.49 -7.01
CA ALA A 284 7.89 25.22 -7.10
C ALA A 284 7.67 24.53 -8.46
N THR A 285 6.43 24.54 -8.95
CA THR A 285 6.08 23.98 -10.27
C THR A 285 6.76 24.72 -11.42
N ASP A 286 6.84 26.05 -11.36
CA ASP A 286 7.47 26.85 -12.40
C ASP A 286 8.99 26.73 -12.41
N GLN A 287 9.62 26.60 -11.23
CA GLN A 287 11.03 26.24 -11.13
C GLN A 287 11.29 24.86 -11.77
N ALA A 288 10.48 23.87 -11.45
CA ALA A 288 10.61 22.54 -12.04
C ALA A 288 10.43 22.55 -13.56
N LYS A 289 9.44 23.27 -14.09
CA LYS A 289 9.25 23.45 -15.54
C LYS A 289 10.47 24.08 -16.21
N THR A 290 11.07 25.09 -15.58
CA THR A 290 12.30 25.73 -16.09
C THR A 290 13.44 24.72 -16.20
N LEU A 291 13.64 23.90 -15.16
CA LEU A 291 14.67 22.85 -15.15
C LEU A 291 14.39 21.76 -16.19
N LEU A 292 13.14 21.31 -16.31
CA LEU A 292 12.70 20.31 -17.30
C LEU A 292 12.94 20.80 -18.73
N ARG A 293 12.59 22.05 -19.05
CA ARG A 293 12.85 22.64 -20.39
C ARG A 293 14.34 22.75 -20.71
N ALA A 294 15.17 22.94 -19.68
CA ALA A 294 16.61 23.00 -19.82
C ALA A 294 17.28 21.61 -19.86
N GLY A 295 16.54 20.51 -19.63
CA GLY A 295 17.09 19.17 -19.49
C GLY A 295 17.95 18.98 -18.23
N THR A 296 17.78 19.83 -17.21
CA THR A 296 18.60 19.81 -16.00
C THR A 296 18.03 18.85 -14.96
N PRO A 297 18.79 17.84 -14.49
CA PRO A 297 18.36 16.95 -13.41
C PRO A 297 18.11 17.72 -12.11
N PHE A 298 17.08 17.30 -11.37
CA PHE A 298 16.76 17.92 -10.08
C PHE A 298 16.05 16.95 -9.13
N VAL A 299 15.99 17.33 -7.86
CA VAL A 299 15.23 16.64 -6.82
C VAL A 299 13.95 17.41 -6.52
N TRP A 300 12.80 16.77 -6.64
CA TRP A 300 11.53 17.28 -6.12
C TRP A 300 11.36 16.83 -4.66
N ASN A 301 11.64 17.73 -3.72
CA ASN A 301 11.58 17.43 -2.29
C ASN A 301 10.28 17.91 -1.64
N ALA A 302 9.39 16.96 -1.35
CA ALA A 302 8.18 17.20 -0.58
C ALA A 302 7.83 15.96 0.24
N THR A 303 6.80 16.04 1.07
CA THR A 303 6.35 14.86 1.84
C THR A 303 5.75 13.79 0.94
N ASN A 304 5.00 14.18 -0.11
CA ASN A 304 4.51 13.30 -1.18
C ASN A 304 3.91 11.98 -0.65
N LEU A 305 3.07 12.10 0.39
CA LEU A 305 2.59 10.98 1.20
C LEU A 305 1.47 10.19 0.55
N THR A 306 0.74 10.77 -0.40
CA THR A 306 -0.34 10.09 -1.11
C THR A 306 0.03 9.91 -2.58
N ARG A 307 -0.49 8.85 -3.20
CA ARG A 307 -0.37 8.58 -4.63
C ARG A 307 -0.90 9.75 -5.46
N GLN A 308 -1.96 10.42 -5.00
CA GLN A 308 -2.50 11.60 -5.68
C GLN A 308 -1.51 12.78 -5.68
N LEU A 309 -0.81 13.04 -4.57
CA LEU A 309 0.20 14.10 -4.52
C LEU A 309 1.38 13.77 -5.42
N ARG A 310 1.84 12.51 -5.41
CA ARG A 310 2.91 12.03 -6.29
C ARG A 310 2.53 12.08 -7.76
N ALA A 311 1.31 11.70 -8.12
CA ALA A 311 0.84 11.73 -9.50
C ALA A 311 0.96 13.12 -10.14
N ARG A 312 0.88 14.21 -9.36
CA ARG A 312 1.06 15.58 -9.88
C ARG A 312 2.49 15.85 -10.34
N CYS A 313 3.49 15.54 -9.51
CA CYS A 313 4.90 15.76 -9.89
C CYS A 313 5.40 14.73 -10.91
N ILE A 314 5.01 13.46 -10.77
CA ILE A 314 5.32 12.40 -11.74
C ILE A 314 4.65 12.72 -13.09
N GLY A 315 3.41 13.22 -13.07
CA GLY A 315 2.68 13.71 -14.23
C GLY A 315 3.51 14.72 -15.00
N LEU A 316 3.85 15.83 -14.33
CA LEU A 316 4.64 16.92 -14.89
C LEU A 316 5.97 16.45 -15.47
N VAL A 317 6.73 15.61 -14.75
CA VAL A 317 8.04 15.14 -15.23
C VAL A 317 7.87 14.32 -16.51
N ALA A 318 6.91 13.40 -16.54
CA ALA A 318 6.69 12.56 -17.72
C ALA A 318 6.15 13.34 -18.93
N ASP A 319 5.33 14.37 -18.71
CA ASP A 319 4.81 15.23 -19.78
C ASP A 319 5.93 16.00 -20.50
N TYR A 320 7.08 16.17 -19.84
CA TYR A 320 8.31 16.75 -20.41
C TYR A 320 9.30 15.69 -20.90
N GLY A 321 8.92 14.41 -21.00
CA GLY A 321 9.82 13.32 -21.39
C GLY A 321 10.90 13.04 -20.34
N GLY A 322 10.61 13.24 -19.06
CA GLY A 322 11.53 12.96 -17.97
C GLY A 322 11.40 11.53 -17.42
N ARG A 323 12.53 10.95 -17.02
CA ARG A 323 12.61 9.72 -16.23
C ARG A 323 12.38 10.04 -14.76
N VAL A 324 11.53 9.26 -14.09
CA VAL A 324 11.18 9.45 -12.68
C VAL A 324 11.85 8.38 -11.83
N GLU A 325 12.64 8.83 -10.85
CA GLU A 325 13.12 7.99 -9.75
C GLU A 325 12.42 8.43 -8.46
N LEU A 326 11.64 7.53 -7.85
CA LEU A 326 10.84 7.85 -6.67
C LEU A 326 11.48 7.20 -5.43
N VAL A 327 11.97 8.03 -4.50
CA VAL A 327 12.68 7.58 -3.31
C VAL A 327 11.79 7.79 -2.09
N SER A 328 11.33 6.69 -1.49
CA SER A 328 10.60 6.71 -0.22
C SER A 328 11.58 6.57 0.93
N VAL A 329 11.74 7.63 1.73
CA VAL A 329 12.57 7.61 2.93
C VAL A 329 11.68 7.41 4.14
N GLU A 330 11.99 6.36 4.90
CA GLU A 330 11.27 5.95 6.09
C GLU A 330 12.22 5.87 7.29
N ALA A 331 11.67 6.00 8.49
CA ALA A 331 12.40 5.74 9.73
C ALA A 331 11.42 5.13 10.75
N PRO A 332 11.91 4.43 11.78
CA PRO A 332 11.07 3.92 12.85
C PRO A 332 10.23 5.03 13.52
N PRO A 333 9.03 4.73 14.05
CA PRO A 333 8.13 5.73 14.63
C PRO A 333 8.78 6.61 15.70
N GLU A 334 9.54 6.03 16.60
CA GLU A 334 10.26 6.71 17.67
C GLU A 334 11.38 7.61 17.13
N VAL A 335 12.06 7.20 16.06
CA VAL A 335 13.08 8.00 15.37
C VAL A 335 12.43 9.19 14.68
N VAL A 336 11.32 9.00 13.96
CA VAL A 336 10.55 10.08 13.32
C VAL A 336 10.08 11.09 14.37
N ARG A 337 9.50 10.62 15.48
CA ARG A 337 9.03 11.48 16.59
C ARG A 337 10.19 12.26 17.22
N ARG A 338 11.30 11.60 17.54
CA ARG A 338 12.50 12.23 18.10
C ARG A 338 13.06 13.30 17.16
N ARG A 339 13.28 12.94 15.89
CA ARG A 339 13.80 13.87 14.87
C ARG A 339 12.87 15.05 14.66
N ASN A 340 11.56 14.83 14.57
CA ASN A 340 10.59 15.91 14.38
C ASN A 340 10.56 16.91 15.55
N ARG A 341 10.66 16.43 16.80
CA ARG A 341 10.71 17.29 18.01
C ARG A 341 11.98 18.14 18.07
N ALA A 342 13.09 17.66 17.52
CA ALA A 342 14.36 18.38 17.49
C ALA A 342 14.48 19.41 16.36
N ARG A 343 13.48 19.53 15.46
CA ARG A 343 13.55 20.48 14.33
C ARG A 343 13.40 21.93 14.82
N PRO A 344 14.00 22.91 14.12
CA PRO A 344 13.75 24.34 14.40
C PRO A 344 12.27 24.71 14.34
N ARG A 345 11.52 24.06 13.44
CA ARG A 345 10.06 24.18 13.33
C ARG A 345 9.42 22.79 13.35
N PRO A 346 9.11 22.25 14.55
CA PRO A 346 8.46 20.95 14.67
C PRO A 346 7.07 20.94 14.06
N VAL A 347 6.72 19.84 13.38
CA VAL A 347 5.33 19.63 12.93
C VAL A 347 4.52 19.15 14.13
N PRO A 348 3.35 19.71 14.45
CA PRO A 348 2.55 19.28 15.60
C PRO A 348 2.20 17.78 15.55
N ASP A 349 2.26 17.08 16.70
CA ASP A 349 2.04 15.63 16.79
C ASP A 349 0.69 15.20 16.17
N GLY A 350 -0.37 16.00 16.34
CA GLY A 350 -1.67 15.74 15.71
C GLY A 350 -1.65 15.83 14.18
N VAL A 351 -0.81 16.69 13.60
CA VAL A 351 -0.61 16.78 12.14
C VAL A 351 0.15 15.55 11.64
N VAL A 352 1.21 15.13 12.34
CA VAL A 352 1.97 13.92 12.01
C VAL A 352 1.06 12.69 12.04
N ARG A 353 0.22 12.56 13.07
CA ARG A 353 -0.76 11.45 13.17
C ARG A 353 -1.73 11.43 11.96
N ARG A 354 -2.23 12.59 11.53
CA ARG A 354 -3.07 12.72 10.32
C ARG A 354 -2.32 12.47 9.01
N MET A 355 -1.00 12.65 8.99
CA MET A 355 -0.15 12.33 7.85
C MET A 355 0.07 10.81 7.75
N VAL A 356 0.36 10.15 8.88
CA VAL A 356 0.48 8.67 8.97
C VAL A 356 -0.81 7.99 8.51
N GLY A 357 -1.97 8.45 8.98
CA GLY A 357 -3.26 7.86 8.57
C GLY A 357 -3.65 8.03 7.10
N ARG A 358 -2.84 8.75 6.30
CA ARG A 358 -3.02 8.92 4.84
C ARG A 358 -1.77 8.50 4.06
N TRP A 359 -0.82 7.84 4.71
CA TRP A 359 0.46 7.52 4.11
C TRP A 359 0.33 6.28 3.20
N GLU A 360 0.44 6.52 1.91
CA GLU A 360 0.56 5.50 0.87
C GLU A 360 2.04 5.40 0.47
N THR A 361 2.68 4.27 0.73
CA THR A 361 4.06 4.03 0.27
C THR A 361 4.08 4.01 -1.26
N PRO A 362 5.08 4.65 -1.91
CA PRO A 362 5.35 4.48 -3.33
C PRO A 362 5.39 3.02 -3.78
N ASP A 363 4.74 2.69 -4.90
CA ASP A 363 4.85 1.36 -5.50
C ASP A 363 5.45 1.39 -6.92
N PRO A 364 5.98 0.25 -7.43
CA PRO A 364 6.65 0.19 -8.73
C PRO A 364 5.82 0.61 -9.95
N THR A 365 4.50 0.77 -9.81
CA THR A 365 3.62 1.25 -10.90
C THR A 365 3.67 2.76 -11.08
N GLU A 366 4.21 3.50 -10.11
CA GLU A 366 4.19 4.96 -10.10
C GLU A 366 5.35 5.61 -10.85
N ALA A 367 6.49 4.93 -11.01
CA ALA A 367 7.72 5.51 -11.55
C ALA A 367 8.57 4.48 -12.31
N HIS A 368 9.55 4.96 -13.08
CA HIS A 368 10.55 4.12 -13.75
C HIS A 368 11.37 3.34 -12.72
N ARG A 369 11.72 3.97 -11.60
CA ARG A 369 12.37 3.31 -10.47
C ARG A 369 11.78 3.77 -9.15
N VAL A 370 11.62 2.84 -8.22
CA VAL A 370 11.18 3.11 -6.85
C VAL A 370 12.20 2.51 -5.89
N ASP A 371 12.73 3.34 -4.99
CA ASP A 371 13.64 2.89 -3.93
C ASP A 371 12.99 3.13 -2.57
N TRP A 372 12.90 2.09 -1.75
CA TRP A 372 12.47 2.17 -0.35
C TRP A 372 13.70 2.19 0.55
N VAL A 373 13.90 3.30 1.26
CA VAL A 373 15.10 3.55 2.06
C VAL A 373 14.71 3.66 3.52
N LEU A 374 15.24 2.75 4.34
CA LEU A 374 15.16 2.84 5.78
C LEU A 374 16.32 3.67 6.33
N ASN A 375 16.02 4.77 7.00
CA ASN A 375 16.97 5.71 7.57
C ASN A 375 16.89 5.66 9.11
N VAL A 376 17.63 4.73 9.70
CA VAL A 376 17.68 4.51 11.15
C VAL A 376 18.46 5.59 11.91
#